data_AF-A0A3D0W728-F1
#
_entry.id   AF-A0A3D0W728-F1
#
_cell.length_a   1.000
_cell.length_b   1.000
_cell.length_c   1.000
_cell.angle_alpha   90.00
_cell.angle_beta   90.00
_cell.angle_gamma   90.00
#
_symmetry.space_group_name_H-M   'P 1'
#
loop_
_entity.id
_entity.type
_entity.pdbx_description
1 polymer ?
#
loop_
_entity_poly.entity_id
_entity_poly.type
_entity_poly.pdbx_seq_one_letter_code
_entity_poly.pdbx_strand_id
1 'polypeptide(L)' 'YESVNMDLIYGLPLQTPETFNETLDQVISLKPHRIALYAYAHLPERF' A
#
# COMPACT_ATOMS: atom_id res chain seq x y z
N TYR A 1 3.56 -21.54 11.59
CA TYR A 1 2.72 -20.32 11.48
C TYR A 1 3.34 -19.43 10.43
N GLU A 2 2.71 -19.30 9.26
CA GLU A 2 3.20 -18.39 8.21
C GLU A 2 2.70 -16.97 8.52
N SER A 3 3.62 -16.07 8.84
CA SER A 3 3.29 -14.65 9.03
C SER A 3 3.30 -13.95 7.67
N VAL A 4 2.14 -13.52 7.21
CA VAL A 4 2.00 -12.71 5.99
C VAL A 4 2.32 -11.25 6.33
N ASN A 5 3.30 -10.69 5.61
CA ASN A 5 3.68 -9.29 5.68
C ASN A 5 3.24 -8.60 4.39
N MET A 6 2.69 -7.40 4.49
CA MET A 6 2.27 -6.61 3.33
C MET A 6 2.90 -5.23 3.37
N ASP A 7 3.42 -4.81 2.22
CA ASP A 7 3.96 -3.47 2.02
C ASP A 7 3.03 -2.71 1.06
N LEU A 8 2.60 -1.53 1.46
CA LEU A 8 1.65 -0.68 0.75
C LEU A 8 2.30 0.66 0.40
N ILE A 9 1.92 1.21 -0.75
CA ILE A 9 2.36 2.54 -1.20
C ILE A 9 1.12 3.41 -1.43
N TYR A 10 1.12 4.61 -0.84
CA TYR A 10 0.09 5.62 -1.09
C TYR A 10 0.67 6.83 -1.84
N GLY A 11 -0.18 7.59 -2.52
CA GLY A 11 0.20 8.72 -3.36
C GLY A 11 0.67 8.32 -4.76
N LEU A 12 0.37 7.10 -5.21
CA LEU A 12 0.70 6.68 -6.58
C LEU A 12 -0.08 7.52 -7.61
N PRO A 13 0.46 7.70 -8.82
CA PRO A 13 -0.28 8.32 -9.91
C PRO A 13 -1.62 7.61 -10.12
N LEU A 14 -2.70 8.38 -10.29
CA LEU A 14 -4.09 7.91 -10.46
C LEU A 14 -4.75 7.31 -9.22
N GLN A 15 -4.07 7.26 -8.08
CA GLN A 15 -4.70 6.82 -6.83
C GLN A 15 -5.62 7.92 -6.29
N THR A 16 -6.81 7.52 -5.83
CA THR A 16 -7.77 8.40 -5.16
C THR A 16 -8.08 7.83 -3.77
N PRO A 17 -8.67 8.62 -2.85
CA PRO A 17 -9.11 8.10 -1.56
C PRO A 17 -10.07 6.91 -1.68
N GLU A 18 -10.94 6.91 -2.70
CA GLU A 18 -11.90 5.83 -2.95
C GLU A 18 -11.19 4.54 -3.36
N THR A 19 -10.29 4.59 -4.35
CA THR A 19 -9.57 3.40 -4.82
C THR A 19 -8.57 2.87 -3.79
N PHE A 20 -8.03 3.77 -2.95
CA PHE A 20 -7.19 3.36 -1.83
C PHE A 20 -8.00 2.67 -0.73
N ASN A 21 -9.20 3.15 -0.42
CA ASN A 21 -10.09 2.46 0.53
C ASN A 21 -10.44 1.05 0.06
N GLU A 22 -10.77 0.85 -1.22
CA GLU A 22 -11.01 -0.49 -1.78
C GLU A 22 -9.80 -1.42 -1.63
N THR A 23 -8.59 -0.87 -1.75
CA THR A 23 -7.35 -1.61 -1.52
C THR A 23 -7.20 -1.98 -0.04
N LEU A 24 -7.51 -1.06 0.88
CA LEU A 24 -7.45 -1.31 2.32
C LEU A 24 -8.45 -2.38 2.76
N ASP A 25 -9.67 -2.39 2.21
CA ASP A 25 -10.68 -3.43 2.50
C ASP A 25 -10.15 -4.83 2.15
N GLN A 26 -9.49 -4.97 1.00
CA GLN A 26 -8.85 -6.22 0.60
C GLN A 26 -7.71 -6.60 1.55
N VAL A 27 -6.85 -5.66 1.91
CA VAL A 27 -5.73 -5.90 2.86
C VAL A 27 -6.25 -6.36 4.22
N ILE A 28 -7.30 -5.72 4.74
CA ILE A 28 -7.92 -6.11 6.02
C ILE A 28 -8.50 -7.53 5.94
N SER A 29 -9.12 -7.89 4.81
CA SER A 29 -9.68 -9.24 4.61
C SER A 29 -8.61 -10.34 4.70
N LEU A 30 -7.37 -10.04 4.29
CA LEU A 30 -6.23 -10.95 4.30
C LEU A 30 -5.59 -11.11 5.69
N LYS A 31 -5.97 -10.26 6.67
CA LYS A 31 -5.47 -10.30 8.06
C LYS A 31 -3.95 -10.45 8.14
N PRO A 32 -3.16 -9.56 7.50
CA PRO A 32 -1.71 -9.61 7.59
C PRO A 32 -1.26 -9.40 9.03
N HIS A 33 -0.13 -10.01 9.37
CA HIS A 33 0.46 -9.85 10.70
C HIS A 33 1.19 -8.51 10.84
N ARG A 34 1.66 -7.97 9.72
CA ARG A 34 2.35 -6.67 9.65
C ARG A 34 1.98 -5.96 8.36
N ILE A 35 1.80 -4.65 8.47
CA ILE A 35 1.66 -3.74 7.35
C ILE A 35 2.78 -2.69 7.45
N ALA A 36 3.50 -2.45 6.36
CA ALA A 36 4.33 -1.25 6.20
C ALA A 36 3.69 -0.35 5.13
N LEU A 37 3.53 0.93 5.42
CA LEU A 37 2.92 1.90 4.51
C LEU A 37 3.93 3.00 4.17
N TYR A 38 4.14 3.23 2.88
CA TYR A 38 5.11 4.18 2.35
C TYR A 38 4.44 5.25 1.50
N ALA A 39 4.94 6.48 1.58
CA ALA A 39 4.58 7.54 0.64
C ALA A 39 5.32 7.33 -0.69
N TYR A 40 4.60 7.45 -1.80
CA TYR A 40 5.19 7.51 -3.12
C TYR A 40 6.01 8.80 -3.28
N ALA A 41 7.33 8.65 -3.44
CA ALA A 41 8.22 9.75 -3.77
C ALA A 41 8.55 9.68 -5.27
N HIS A 42 7.98 10.60 -6.06
CA HIS A 42 8.30 10.71 -7.48
C HIS A 42 9.65 11.42 -7.66
N LEU A 43 10.71 10.66 -7.94
CA LEU A 43 12.08 11.18 -8.12
C LEU A 43 12.65 10.72 -9.48
N PRO A 44 12.19 11.30 -10.60
CA PRO A 44 12.62 10.90 -11.94
C PRO A 44 14.09 11.25 -12.25
N GLU A 45 14.66 12.25 -11.58
CA GLU A 45 16.01 12.77 -11.83
C GLU A 45 17.13 12.05 -11.06
N ARG A 46 16.83 10.97 -10.31
CA ARG A 46 17.82 10.23 -9.52
C ARG A 46 18.52 9.08 -10.27
N PHE A 47 18.33 8.97 -11.58
CA PHE A 47 18.98 7.98 -12.44
C PHE A 47 19.67 8.63 -13.63
#